data_AF-A0A820PRX0-F1
#
_entry.id   AF-A0A820PRX0-F1
#
_cell.length_a   1.000
_cell.length_b   1.000
_cell.length_c   1.000
_cell.angle_alpha   90.00
_cell.angle_beta   90.00
_cell.angle_gamma   90.00
#
_symmetry.space_group_name_H-M   'P 1'
#
loop_
_entity.id
_entity.type
_entity.pdbx_description
1 polymer ?
#
loop_
_entity_poly.entity_id
_entity_poly.type
_entity_poly.pdbx_seq_one_letter_code
_entity_poly.pdbx_strand_id
1 'polypeptide(L)'
;MAGVAKLFDGHVLDKSNKEINLNDDQSKGKVVGLYFSAHWCPPCRNFTPKLVEFYNKHAQEKNFEIIFVSSDRDEAAFNDYYKDMPWLALSFKDRK
;
A
#
# COMPACT_ATOMS: atom_id res chain seq x y z
N MET A 1 -8.22 11.24 8.69
CA MET A 1 -8.15 9.92 8.05
C MET A 1 -9.46 9.13 8.03
N ALA A 2 -10.56 9.60 8.63
CA ALA A 2 -11.83 8.87 8.66
C ALA A 2 -12.35 8.40 7.29
N GLY A 3 -12.07 9.13 6.20
CA GLY A 3 -12.48 8.74 4.85
C GLY A 3 -11.74 7.52 4.28
N VAL A 4 -10.41 7.44 4.46
CA VAL A 4 -9.61 6.31 3.95
C VAL A 4 -9.79 5.07 4.83
N ALA A 5 -9.85 5.25 6.16
CA ALA A 5 -10.17 4.15 7.07
C ALA A 5 -11.55 3.55 6.77
N LYS A 6 -12.55 4.38 6.43
CA LYS A 6 -13.87 3.93 5.99
C LYS A 6 -13.88 3.32 4.59
N LEU A 7 -12.95 3.70 3.71
CA LEU A 7 -12.86 3.12 2.35
C LEU A 7 -12.44 1.65 2.40
N PHE A 8 -11.59 1.29 3.36
CA PHE A 8 -11.02 -0.04 3.51
C PHE A 8 -11.53 -0.78 4.75
N ASP A 9 -12.59 -0.28 5.38
CA ASP A 9 -13.18 -0.83 6.61
C ASP A 9 -12.13 -1.07 7.74
N GLY A 10 -11.01 -0.35 7.69
CA GLY A 10 -9.89 -0.49 8.63
C GLY A 10 -8.96 -1.69 8.36
N HIS A 11 -9.12 -2.44 7.28
CA HIS A 11 -8.29 -3.60 6.95
C HIS A 11 -7.14 -3.20 6.02
N VAL A 12 -5.95 -2.97 6.58
CA VAL A 12 -4.72 -2.73 5.81
C VAL A 12 -3.63 -3.61 6.37
N LEU A 13 -2.84 -4.24 5.51
CA LEU A 13 -1.71 -5.08 5.88
C LEU A 13 -0.43 -4.25 5.99
N ASP A 14 0.30 -4.47 7.07
CA ASP A 14 1.70 -4.07 7.18
C ASP A 14 2.64 -5.06 6.47
N LYS A 15 3.95 -4.80 6.53
CA LYS A 15 4.96 -5.69 5.95
C LYS A 15 5.10 -7.04 6.66
N SER A 16 4.50 -7.21 7.83
CA SER A 16 4.44 -8.47 8.58
C SER A 16 3.16 -9.27 8.25
N ASN A 17 2.38 -8.84 7.24
CA ASN A 17 1.05 -9.36 6.95
C ASN A 17 0.08 -9.25 8.14
N LYS A 18 0.32 -8.30 9.05
CA LYS A 18 -0.58 -8.02 10.16
C LYS A 18 -1.56 -6.94 9.73
N GLU A 19 -2.85 -7.18 10.00
CA GLU A 19 -3.87 -6.15 9.84
C GLU A 19 -3.64 -5.01 10.84
N ILE A 20 -3.56 -3.79 10.33
CA ILE A 20 -3.46 -2.55 11.08
C ILE A 20 -4.72 -1.73 10.85
N ASN A 21 -5.25 -1.18 11.93
CA ASN A 21 -6.39 -0.29 11.85
C ASN A 21 -5.89 1.12 11.51
N LEU A 22 -6.27 1.64 10.34
CA LEU A 22 -5.95 3.02 9.93
C LEU A 22 -6.56 4.10 10.85
N ASN A 23 -7.36 3.74 11.84
CA ASN A 23 -7.82 4.67 12.88
C ASN A 23 -6.82 4.83 14.04
N ASP A 24 -5.76 4.01 14.09
CA ASP A 24 -4.70 4.13 15.08
C ASP A 24 -3.85 5.40 14.87
N ASP A 25 -3.37 5.95 15.98
CA ASP A 25 -2.64 7.22 16.06
C ASP A 25 -1.42 7.30 15.13
N GLN A 26 -0.79 6.17 14.80
CA GLN A 26 0.42 6.12 13.95
C GLN A 26 0.19 6.60 12.50
N SER A 27 -1.06 6.62 12.06
CA SER A 27 -1.44 7.12 10.74
C SER A 27 -2.02 8.55 10.81
N LYS A 28 -2.47 9.01 11.98
CA LYS A 28 -3.12 10.33 12.08
C LYS A 28 -2.16 11.46 11.70
N GLY A 29 -2.61 12.30 10.77
CA GLY A 29 -1.85 13.45 10.27
C GLY A 29 -0.94 13.16 9.08
N LYS A 30 -0.78 11.91 8.66
CA LYS A 30 -0.05 11.57 7.42
C LYS A 30 -0.89 11.86 6.17
N VAL A 31 -0.23 12.25 5.08
CA VAL A 31 -0.85 12.19 3.74
C VAL A 31 -0.85 10.75 3.27
N VAL A 32 -1.96 10.25 2.73
CA VAL A 32 -2.03 8.87 2.21
C VAL A 32 -2.19 8.88 0.70
N GLY A 33 -1.26 8.24 0.01
CA GLY A 33 -1.34 7.95 -1.42
C GLY A 33 -1.86 6.55 -1.67
N LEU A 34 -2.89 6.41 -2.52
CA LEU A 34 -3.35 5.10 -2.97
C LEU A 34 -2.60 4.73 -4.25
N TYR A 35 -1.89 3.60 -4.23
CA TYR A 35 -1.14 3.12 -5.38
C TYR A 35 -1.85 1.92 -6.01
N PHE A 36 -2.61 2.18 -7.08
CA PHE A 36 -3.28 1.14 -7.86
C PHE A 36 -2.32 0.55 -8.89
N SER A 37 -1.99 -0.73 -8.75
CA SER A 37 -1.03 -1.38 -9.63
C SER A 37 -1.21 -2.90 -9.63
N ALA A 38 -0.54 -3.57 -10.57
CA ALA A 38 -0.54 -5.03 -10.65
C ALA A 38 0.75 -5.56 -11.27
N HIS A 39 1.16 -6.75 -10.85
CA HIS A 39 2.37 -7.42 -11.29
C HIS A 39 2.35 -7.69 -12.79
N TRP A 40 1.20 -8.11 -13.32
CA TRP A 40 1.03 -8.46 -14.73
C TRP A 40 1.20 -7.26 -15.68
N CYS A 41 1.15 -6.02 -15.17
CA CYS A 41 1.23 -4.80 -15.95
C CYS A 41 2.69 -4.36 -16.19
N PRO A 42 3.22 -4.39 -17.44
CA PRO A 42 4.60 -4.02 -17.72
C PRO A 42 5.03 -2.60 -17.31
N PRO A 43 4.27 -1.53 -17.58
CA PRO A 43 4.66 -0.18 -17.15
C PRO A 43 4.70 -0.05 -15.62
N CYS A 44 3.84 -0.77 -14.90
CA CYS A 44 3.83 -0.80 -13.44
C CYS A 44 5.12 -1.37 -12.85
N ARG A 45 5.66 -2.45 -13.43
CA ARG A 45 6.94 -3.02 -13.00
C ARG A 45 8.12 -2.06 -13.16
N ASN A 46 8.06 -1.17 -14.15
CA ASN A 46 9.09 -0.14 -14.35
C ASN A 46 8.91 1.07 -13.43
N PHE A 47 7.68 1.37 -12.99
CA PHE A 47 7.38 2.50 -12.14
C PHE A 47 7.62 2.19 -10.66
N THR A 48 7.25 1.00 -10.18
CA THR A 48 7.39 0.63 -8.76
C THR A 48 8.79 0.87 -8.21
N PRO A 49 9.90 0.47 -8.86
CA PRO A 49 11.24 0.71 -8.33
C PRO A 49 11.55 2.20 -8.10
N LYS A 50 11.07 3.08 -9.00
CA LYS A 50 11.24 4.54 -8.86
C LYS A 50 10.40 5.09 -7.70
N LEU A 51 9.19 4.54 -7.52
CA LEU A 51 8.33 4.92 -6.40
C LEU A 51 8.92 4.45 -5.06
N VAL A 52 9.52 3.25 -5.01
CA VAL A 52 10.25 2.73 -3.84
C VAL A 52 11.41 3.66 -3.48
N GLU A 53 12.21 4.08 -4.45
CA GLU A 53 13.31 5.03 -4.22
C GLU A 53 12.79 6.37 -3.65
N PHE A 54 11.74 6.92 -4.25
CA PHE A 54 11.11 8.14 -3.76
C PHE A 54 10.57 8.00 -2.34
N TYR A 55 9.86 6.90 -2.06
CA TYR A 55 9.29 6.62 -0.75
C TYR A 55 10.39 6.54 0.32
N ASN A 56 11.43 5.75 0.08
CA ASN A 56 12.53 5.57 1.01
C ASN A 56 13.24 6.90 1.33
N LYS A 57 13.30 7.82 0.36
CA LYS A 57 13.95 9.12 0.52
C LYS A 57 13.08 10.16 1.22
N HIS A 58 11.76 10.11 1.05
CA HIS A 58 10.88 11.24 1.36
C HIS A 58 9.71 10.95 2.30
N ALA A 59 9.30 9.69 2.50
CA ALA A 59 8.09 9.34 3.25
C ALA A 59 8.07 9.94 4.67
N GLN A 60 9.19 9.83 5.38
CA GLN A 60 9.33 10.35 6.73
C GLN A 60 9.34 11.88 6.77
N GLU A 61 10.17 12.53 5.94
CA GLU A 61 10.30 14.00 5.88
C GLU A 61 8.98 14.67 5.47
N LYS A 62 8.30 14.11 4.47
CA LYS A 62 7.05 14.65 3.92
C LYS A 62 5.80 14.13 4.64
N ASN A 63 5.99 13.31 5.68
CA ASN A 63 4.92 12.73 6.49
C ASN A 63 3.79 12.10 5.64
N PHE A 64 4.16 11.23 4.69
CA PHE A 64 3.19 10.50 3.88
C PHE A 64 3.40 8.98 3.95
N GLU A 65 2.34 8.26 3.60
CA GLU A 65 2.29 6.82 3.54
C GLU A 65 1.66 6.38 2.21
N ILE A 66 2.04 5.21 1.71
CA ILE A 66 1.44 4.60 0.52
C ILE A 66 0.65 3.36 0.93
N ILE A 67 -0.55 3.22 0.37
CA ILE A 67 -1.34 1.99 0.46
C ILE A 67 -1.41 1.40 -0.94
N PHE A 68 -0.80 0.25 -1.12
CA PHE A 68 -0.86 -0.53 -2.34
C PHE A 68 -2.25 -1.16 -2.47
N VAL A 69 -2.92 -0.90 -3.59
CA VAL A 69 -4.21 -1.48 -3.95
C VAL A 69 -3.99 -2.35 -5.18
N SER A 70 -3.84 -3.64 -4.96
CA SER A 70 -3.50 -4.59 -6.01
C SER A 70 -4.68 -4.85 -6.95
N SER A 71 -4.36 -4.91 -8.25
CA SER A 71 -5.24 -5.45 -9.31
C SER A 71 -4.72 -6.79 -9.85
N ASP A 72 -3.89 -7.48 -9.07
CA ASP A 72 -3.45 -8.84 -9.39
C ASP A 72 -4.63 -9.82 -9.36
N ARG A 73 -4.49 -10.90 -10.12
CA ARG A 73 -5.59 -11.86 -10.34
C ARG A 73 -5.65 -12.96 -9.28
N ASP A 74 -4.55 -13.15 -8.56
CA ASP A 74 -4.41 -14.16 -7.52
C ASP A 74 -3.47 -13.66 -6.42
N GLU A 75 -3.58 -14.30 -5.25
CA GLU A 75 -2.86 -13.94 -4.04
C GLU A 75 -1.34 -14.19 -4.17
N ALA A 76 -0.93 -15.16 -5.00
CA ALA A 76 0.48 -15.45 -5.23
C ALA A 76 1.16 -14.30 -5.99
N ALA A 77 0.54 -13.83 -7.09
CA ALA A 77 1.00 -12.69 -7.86
C ALA A 77 1.03 -11.39 -7.03
N PHE A 78 0.02 -11.20 -6.17
CA PHE A 78 0.00 -10.11 -5.18
C PHE A 78 1.22 -10.17 -4.26
N ASN A 79 1.45 -11.31 -3.60
CA ASN A 79 2.54 -11.49 -2.64
C ASN A 79 3.90 -11.31 -3.32
N ASP A 80 4.09 -11.88 -4.50
CA ASP A 80 5.32 -11.78 -5.27
C ASP A 80 5.67 -10.34 -5.66
N TYR A 81 4.66 -9.50 -5.92
CA TYR A 81 4.87 -8.11 -6.31
C TYR A 81 5.00 -7.17 -5.11
N TYR A 82 4.24 -7.44 -4.05
CA TYR A 82 4.25 -6.62 -2.83
C TYR A 82 5.51 -6.82 -1.98
N LYS A 83 6.21 -7.96 -2.10
CA LYS A 83 7.40 -8.27 -1.28
C LYS A 83 8.44 -7.16 -1.28
N ASP A 84 8.67 -6.53 -2.44
CA ASP A 84 9.71 -5.51 -2.65
C ASP A 84 9.23 -4.07 -2.37
N MET A 85 7.96 -3.88 -1.98
CA MET A 85 7.39 -2.56 -1.69
C MET A 85 7.50 -2.22 -0.20
N PRO A 86 8.07 -1.08 0.22
CA PRO A 86 8.34 -0.76 1.63
C PRO A 86 7.15 -0.15 2.39
N TRP A 87 5.97 -0.10 1.77
CA TRP A 87 4.76 0.55 2.29
C TRP A 87 3.65 -0.46 2.60
N LEU A 88 2.47 0.01 2.96
CA LEU A 88 1.30 -0.81 3.34
C LEU A 88 0.53 -1.35 2.13
N ALA A 89 -0.29 -2.38 2.32
CA ALA A 89 -1.20 -2.88 1.27
C ALA A 89 -2.62 -3.08 1.78
N LEU A 90 -3.61 -2.87 0.91
CA LEU A 90 -4.94 -3.42 1.14
C LEU A 90 -4.85 -4.95 1.08
N SER A 91 -5.49 -5.63 2.03
CA SER A 91 -5.62 -7.07 2.01
C SER A 91 -6.23 -7.54 0.69
N PHE A 92 -5.63 -8.56 0.06
CA PHE A 92 -6.11 -9.07 -1.22
C PHE A 92 -7.57 -9.55 -1.15
N LYS A 93 -8.02 -10.01 0.02
CA LYS A 93 -9.39 -10.49 0.27
C LYS A 93 -10.42 -9.37 0.33
N ASP A 94 -9.98 -8.15 0.65
CA ASP A 94 -10.85 -6.98 0.82
C ASP A 94 -10.91 -6.11 -0.44
N ARG A 95 -10.32 -6.60 -1.55
CA ARG A 95 -10.48 -6.02 -2.88
C ARG A 95 -11.96 -6.10 -3.29
N LYS A 96 -12.58 -4.93 -3.48
CA LYS A 96 -13.93 -4.80 -4.05
C LYS A 96 -13.92 -4.90 -5.58
#